data_AF-A0A939GME3-F1
#
_entry.id   AF-A0A939GME3-F1
#
_cell.length_a   1.000
_cell.length_b   1.000
_cell.length_c   1.000
_cell.angle_alpha   90.00
_cell.angle_beta   90.00
_cell.angle_gamma   90.00
#
_symmetry.space_group_name_H-M   'P 1'
#
loop_
_entity.id
_entity.type
_entity.pdbx_description
1 polymer ?
#
loop_
_entity_poly.entity_id
_entity_poly.type
_entity_poly.pdbx_seq_one_letter_code
_entity_poly.pdbx_strand_id
1 'polypeptide(L)'
;MKKIDTEQLAGAAQKSFSMARDGRLTTVQQTNMLTQGMRLRASLISALSAEFADSVKQVDEANQQLADLNTWLTETNTAITKIADTIKQATTTASLVEKLLKKAVSVL
;
A
#
# COMPACT_ATOMS: atom_id res chain seq x y z
N MET A 1 17.13 7.39 2.63
CA MET A 1 17.19 8.85 2.87
C MET A 1 17.14 9.11 4.37
N LYS A 2 17.88 10.09 4.92
CA LYS A 2 17.64 10.53 6.29
C LYS A 2 16.25 11.16 6.36
N LYS A 3 15.41 10.72 7.31
CA LYS A 3 14.11 11.34 7.56
C LYS A 3 14.35 12.80 7.99
N ILE A 4 13.84 13.74 7.21
CA ILE A 4 13.89 15.15 7.56
C ILE A 4 12.82 15.37 8.62
N ASP A 5 13.20 15.95 9.75
CA ASP A 5 12.25 16.35 10.79
C ASP A 5 11.50 17.61 10.30
N THR A 6 10.35 17.38 9.68
CA THR A 6 9.51 18.43 9.09
C THR A 6 8.89 19.33 10.16
N GLU A 7 8.69 18.84 11.39
CA GLU A 7 8.21 19.62 12.53
C GLU A 7 9.26 20.63 13.00
N GLN A 8 10.50 20.18 13.20
CA GLN A 8 11.60 21.07 13.56
C GLN A 8 11.85 22.10 12.45
N LEU A 9 11.78 21.68 11.19
CA LEU A 9 11.97 22.57 10.05
C LEU A 9 10.86 23.64 9.96
N ALA A 10 9.60 23.25 10.20
CA ALA A 10 8.47 24.17 10.29
C ALA A 10 8.64 25.15 11.46
N GLY A 11 9.06 24.66 12.64
CA GLY A 11 9.35 25.50 13.80
C GLY A 11 10.47 26.51 13.54
N ALA A 12 11.54 26.10 12.86
CA ALA A 12 12.64 26.98 12.47
C ALA A 12 12.20 28.05 11.46
N ALA A 13 11.37 27.69 10.47
CA ALA A 13 10.81 28.63 9.51
C ALA A 13 9.90 29.66 10.21
N GLN A 14 9.01 29.20 11.09
CA GLN A 14 8.12 30.05 11.89
C GLN A 14 8.91 31.05 12.73
N LYS A 15 9.94 30.58 13.45
CA LYS A 15 10.81 31.41 14.28
C LYS A 15 11.55 32.47 13.45
N SER A 16 12.03 32.10 12.26
CA SER A 16 12.67 33.04 11.34
C SER A 16 11.71 34.15 10.91
N PHE A 17 10.46 33.82 10.57
CA PHE A 17 9.45 34.82 10.23
C PHE A 17 9.06 35.70 11.43
N SER A 18 8.99 35.15 12.64
CA SER A 18 8.76 35.95 13.85
C SER A 18 9.90 36.93 14.10
N MET A 19 11.15 36.50 13.98
CA MET A 19 12.32 37.37 14.13
C MET A 19 12.41 38.42 13.03
N ALA A 20 12.01 38.09 11.79
CA ALA A 20 11.94 39.07 10.70
C ALA A 20 11.00 40.26 10.99
N ARG A 21 10.07 40.10 11.94
CA ARG A 21 9.12 41.13 12.37
C ARG A 21 9.45 41.75 13.72
N ASP A 22 10.56 41.34 14.35
CA ASP A 22 10.95 41.85 15.66
C ASP A 22 11.57 43.24 15.53
N GLY A 23 10.85 44.26 16.03
CA GLY A 23 11.28 45.66 15.99
C GLY A 23 12.56 45.96 16.80
N ARG A 24 13.04 45.01 17.61
CA ARG A 24 14.31 45.14 18.33
C ARG A 24 15.52 44.83 17.45
N LEU A 25 15.32 44.16 16.32
CA LEU A 25 16.38 43.84 15.35
C LEU A 25 16.59 44.98 14.35
N THR A 26 17.80 45.07 13.81
CA THR A 26 18.09 45.99 12.70
C THR A 26 17.39 45.54 11.42
N THR A 27 17.17 46.45 10.49
CA THR A 27 16.55 46.15 9.18
C THR A 27 17.32 45.06 8.41
N VAL A 28 18.65 45.04 8.52
CA VAL A 28 19.50 44.01 7.90
C VAL A 28 19.25 42.64 8.54
N GLN A 29 19.19 42.58 9.88
CA GLN A 29 18.87 41.35 10.61
C GLN A 29 17.46 40.85 10.26
N GLN A 30 16.47 41.74 10.21
CA GLN A 30 15.10 41.40 9.82
C GLN A 30 15.04 40.82 8.39
N THR A 31 15.73 41.46 7.44
CA THR A 31 15.80 41.01 6.04
C THR A 31 16.48 39.63 5.92
N ASN A 32 17.53 39.40 6.70
CA ASN A 32 18.20 38.10 6.74
C ASN A 32 17.29 37.01 7.30
N MET A 33 16.56 37.29 8.37
CA MET A 33 15.59 36.36 8.96
C MET A 33 14.45 36.04 7.99
N LEU A 34 13.96 37.04 7.24
CA LEU A 34 12.95 36.83 6.20
C LEU A 34 13.48 35.89 5.10
N THR A 35 14.71 36.13 4.62
CA THR A 35 15.36 35.31 3.59
C THR A 35 15.56 33.88 4.06
N GLN A 36 16.02 33.69 5.30
CA GLN A 36 16.17 32.35 5.89
C GLN A 36 14.82 31.66 6.05
N GLY A 37 13.78 32.35 6.54
CA GLY A 37 12.43 31.80 6.65
C GLY A 37 11.88 31.32 5.31
N MET A 38 12.07 32.09 4.23
CA MET A 38 11.66 31.70 2.88
C MET A 38 12.40 30.44 2.40
N ARG A 39 13.71 30.36 2.64
CA ARG A 39 14.52 29.17 2.28
C ARG A 39 14.06 27.94 3.05
N LEU A 40 13.86 28.05 4.37
CA LEU A 40 13.39 26.96 5.22
C LEU A 40 11.99 26.49 4.79
N ARG A 41 11.09 27.42 4.45
CA ARG A 41 9.76 27.09 3.91
C ARG A 41 9.86 26.33 2.58
N ALA A 42 10.74 26.74 1.67
CA ALA A 42 10.95 26.04 0.41
C ALA A 42 11.49 24.62 0.65
N SER A 43 12.46 24.46 1.56
CA SER A 43 12.96 23.15 1.96
C SER A 43 11.88 22.28 2.60
N LEU A 44 11.00 22.86 3.42
CA LEU A 44 9.87 22.13 4.03
C LEU A 44 8.90 21.62 2.97
N ILE A 45 8.50 22.47 2.02
CA ILE A 45 7.63 22.07 0.92
C ILE A 45 8.28 20.94 0.12
N SER A 46 9.57 21.06 -0.21
CA SER A 46 10.28 20.02 -0.94
C SER A 46 10.33 18.69 -0.17
N ALA A 47 10.55 18.73 1.15
CA ALA A 47 10.59 17.54 1.99
C ALA A 47 9.22 16.86 2.07
N LEU A 48 8.15 17.64 2.31
CA LEU A 48 6.79 17.14 2.39
C LEU A 48 6.32 16.56 1.04
N SER A 49 6.64 17.22 -0.07
CA SER A 49 6.30 16.70 -1.40
C SER A 49 6.99 15.37 -1.71
N ALA A 50 8.25 15.21 -1.28
CA ALA A 50 8.97 13.96 -1.43
C ALA A 50 8.36 12.85 -0.56
N GLU A 51 8.07 13.13 0.71
CA GLU A 51 7.42 12.17 1.63
C GLU A 51 6.03 11.76 1.15
N PHE A 52 5.26 12.70 0.61
CA PHE A 52 3.97 12.42 0.00
C PHE A 52 4.10 11.54 -1.25
N ALA A 53 5.02 11.86 -2.15
CA ALA A 53 5.26 11.05 -3.36
C ALA A 53 5.70 9.62 -3.00
N ASP A 54 6.59 9.46 -2.03
CA ASP A 54 7.01 8.14 -1.54
C ASP A 54 5.83 7.37 -0.91
N SER A 55 4.96 8.07 -0.17
CA SER A 55 3.77 7.46 0.44
C SER A 55 2.75 7.01 -0.61
N VAL A 56 2.50 7.84 -1.64
CA VAL A 56 1.63 7.48 -2.77
C VAL A 56 2.17 6.24 -3.48
N LYS A 57 3.48 6.19 -3.74
CA LYS A 57 4.11 5.03 -4.37
C LYS A 57 3.93 3.75 -3.53
N GLN A 58 4.10 3.83 -2.21
CA GLN A 58 3.88 2.69 -1.32
C GLN A 58 2.41 2.20 -1.35
N VAL A 59 1.45 3.12 -1.42
CA VAL A 59 0.03 2.78 -1.55
C VAL A 59 -0.25 2.11 -2.90
N ASP A 60 0.32 2.61 -3.98
CA ASP A 60 0.17 2.01 -5.31
C ASP A 60 0.78 0.61 -5.37
N GLU A 61 1.98 0.42 -4.80
CA GLU A 61 2.62 -0.90 -4.68
C GLU A 61 1.75 -1.87 -3.86
N ALA A 62 1.17 -1.42 -2.74
CA ALA A 62 0.27 -2.24 -1.93
C ALA A 62 -1.03 -2.59 -2.69
N ASN A 63 -1.59 -1.65 -3.45
CA ASN A 63 -2.77 -1.90 -4.29
C ASN A 63 -2.49 -2.94 -5.37
N GLN A 64 -1.31 -2.89 -6.00
CA GLN A 64 -0.90 -3.89 -6.98
C GLN A 64 -0.78 -5.28 -6.34
N GLN A 65 -0.14 -5.38 -5.17
CA GLN A 65 -0.04 -6.65 -4.43
C GLN A 65 -1.42 -7.22 -4.06
N LEU A 66 -2.38 -6.37 -3.68
CA LEU A 66 -3.76 -6.78 -3.41
C LEU A 66 -4.47 -7.29 -4.67
N ALA A 67 -4.26 -6.64 -5.81
CA ALA A 67 -4.82 -7.09 -7.09
C ALA A 67 -4.28 -8.47 -7.51
N ASP A 68 -2.97 -8.67 -7.34
CA ASP A 68 -2.31 -9.95 -7.64
C ASP A 68 -2.82 -11.05 -6.70
N LEU A 69 -2.97 -10.75 -5.40
CA LEU A 69 -3.52 -11.68 -4.42
C LEU A 69 -4.98 -12.07 -4.74
N ASN A 70 -5.81 -11.11 -5.14
CA ASN A 70 -7.19 -11.39 -5.55
C ASN A 70 -7.26 -12.29 -6.78
N THR A 71 -6.35 -12.10 -7.74
CA THR A 71 -6.23 -12.98 -8.91
C THR A 71 -5.88 -14.39 -8.48
N TRP A 72 -4.86 -14.55 -7.64
CA TRP A 72 -4.42 -15.85 -7.13
C TRP A 72 -5.52 -16.57 -6.32
N LEU A 73 -6.27 -15.84 -5.50
CA LEU A 73 -7.41 -16.38 -4.76
C LEU A 73 -8.52 -16.86 -5.69
N THR A 74 -8.80 -16.11 -6.77
CA THR A 74 -9.82 -16.49 -7.76
C THR A 74 -9.43 -17.75 -8.52
N GLU A 75 -8.17 -17.86 -8.93
CA GLU A 75 -7.63 -19.07 -9.57
C GLU A 75 -7.67 -20.27 -8.63
N THR A 76 -7.28 -20.08 -7.37
CA THR A 76 -7.33 -21.12 -6.34
C THR A 76 -8.76 -21.60 -6.09
N ASN A 77 -9.72 -20.69 -5.97
CA ASN A 77 -11.12 -21.04 -5.81
C ASN A 77 -11.68 -21.83 -7.01
N THR A 78 -11.26 -21.45 -8.23
CA THR A 78 -11.60 -22.19 -9.46
C THR A 78 -11.02 -23.60 -9.44
N ALA A 79 -9.76 -23.77 -9.00
CA ALA A 79 -9.12 -25.07 -8.87
C ALA A 79 -9.83 -25.96 -7.84
N ILE A 80 -10.18 -25.41 -6.67
CA ILE A 80 -10.95 -26.12 -5.63
C ILE A 80 -12.29 -26.61 -6.17
N THR A 81 -13.00 -25.75 -6.92
CA THR A 81 -14.28 -26.10 -7.54
C THR A 81 -14.13 -27.28 -8.51
N LYS A 82 -13.10 -27.26 -9.38
CA LYS A 82 -12.81 -28.37 -10.30
C LYS A 82 -12.49 -29.67 -9.56
N ILE A 83 -11.74 -29.60 -8.46
CA ILE A 83 -11.43 -30.77 -7.63
C ILE A 83 -12.72 -31.34 -7.02
N ALA A 84 -13.58 -30.49 -6.48
CA ALA A 84 -14.87 -30.91 -5.92
C ALA A 84 -15.75 -31.61 -6.98
N ASP A 85 -15.82 -31.05 -8.19
CA ASP A 85 -16.53 -31.67 -9.31
C ASP A 85 -15.95 -33.04 -9.69
N THR A 86 -14.62 -33.15 -9.72
CA THR A 86 -13.93 -34.42 -10.00
C THR A 86 -14.25 -35.47 -8.95
N ILE A 87 -14.27 -35.10 -7.66
CA ILE A 87 -14.65 -36.01 -6.57
C ILE A 87 -16.10 -36.48 -6.73
N LYS A 88 -17.02 -35.57 -7.10
CA LYS A 88 -18.43 -35.90 -7.33
C LYS A 88 -18.59 -36.88 -8.51
N GLN A 89 -17.84 -36.67 -9.59
CA GLN A 89 -17.82 -37.60 -10.73
C GLN A 89 -17.26 -38.96 -10.33
N ALA A 90 -16.13 -39.01 -9.62
CA ALA A 90 -15.54 -40.26 -9.15
C ALA A 90 -16.50 -41.06 -8.25
N THR A 91 -17.21 -40.39 -7.34
CA THR A 91 -18.22 -41.01 -6.48
C THR A 91 -19.39 -41.59 -7.30
N THR A 92 -19.84 -40.85 -8.32
CA THR A 92 -20.90 -41.31 -9.22
C THR A 92 -20.46 -42.55 -10.00
N THR A 93 -19.25 -42.54 -10.55
CA THR A 93 -18.66 -43.68 -11.27
C THR A 93 -18.49 -44.89 -10.35
N ALA A 94 -17.98 -44.71 -9.14
CA ALA A 94 -17.84 -45.79 -8.15
C ALA A 94 -19.20 -46.46 -7.84
N SER A 95 -20.27 -45.66 -7.66
CA SER A 95 -21.62 -46.20 -7.46
C SER A 95 -22.15 -46.97 -8.67
N LEU A 96 -21.86 -46.50 -9.89
CA LEU A 96 -22.24 -47.23 -11.11
C LEU A 96 -21.49 -48.56 -11.23
N VAL A 97 -20.19 -48.59 -10.95
CA VAL A 97 -19.38 -49.82 -10.92
C VAL A 97 -19.93 -50.79 -9.89
N GLU A 98 -20.25 -50.33 -8.68
CA GLU A 98 -20.86 -51.17 -7.64
C GLU A 98 -22.18 -51.80 -8.11
N LYS A 99 -23.06 -51.02 -8.76
CA LYS A 99 -24.32 -51.53 -9.31
C LYS A 99 -24.09 -52.58 -10.40
N LEU A 100 -23.11 -52.36 -11.28
CA LEU A 100 -22.75 -53.32 -12.34
C LEU A 100 -22.20 -54.63 -11.74
N LEU A 101 -21.33 -54.53 -10.74
CA LEU A 101 -20.79 -55.71 -10.04
C LEU A 101 -21.90 -56.51 -9.36
N LYS A 102 -22.82 -55.85 -8.62
CA LYS A 102 -23.98 -56.52 -8.02
C LYS A 102 -24.83 -57.25 -9.05
N LYS A 103 -25.06 -56.63 -10.21
CA LYS A 103 -25.81 -57.24 -11.31
C LYS A 103 -25.08 -58.45 -11.90
N ALA A 104 -23.77 -58.36 -12.13
CA ALA A 104 -22.97 -59.47 -12.64
C ALA A 104 -23.01 -60.68 -11.70
N VAL A 105 -22.90 -60.44 -10.38
CA VAL A 105 -23.00 -61.50 -9.36
C VAL A 105 -24.40 -62.13 -9.34
N SER A 106 -25.48 -61.36 -9.57
CA SER A 106 -26.84 -61.90 -9.57
C SER A 106 -27.21 -62.78 -10.78
N VAL A 107 -26.37 -62.81 -11.81
CA VAL A 107 -26.60 -63.58 -13.05
C VAL A 107 -25.79 -64.90 -13.06
N LEU A 108 -24.87 -65.07 -12.10
CA LEU A 108 -24.14 -66.31 -11.83
C LEU A 108 -24.90 -67.16 -10.80
#